data_AF-A0A0D7PZX1-F1
#
_entry.id   AF-A0A0D7PZX1-F1
#
_cell.length_a   1.000
_cell.length_b   1.000
_cell.length_c   1.000
_cell.angle_alpha   90.00
_cell.angle_beta   90.00
_cell.angle_gamma   90.00
#
_symmetry.space_group_name_H-M   'P 1'
#
loop_
_entity.id
_entity.type
_entity.pdbx_description
1 polymer ?
#
loop_
_entity_poly.entity_id
_entity_poly.type
_entity_poly.pdbx_seq_one_letter_code
_entity_poly.pdbx_strand_id
1 'polypeptide(L)'
;MTTLEGPMTQVQLSKVWFVVSAALLYYALNSWIVAQGGNEVFGAKLVLSQRVPAAMIAILVCSVLAIASSAIGLLYARRGGTQWHERIPIVGFEEIKTGSNEGRVYQATMLALLSGLPFIAMIYFWHSLLTAKVMASDGSEKLIGLWNLDWLWSLRLSDPARICTNFAAGTHDPCSGSATILPGVEPALFACLTLVALIAVIQHWRAVLR
;
A
#
# COMPACT_ATOMS: atom_id res chain seq x y z
N MET A 1 14.34 12.08 39.64
CA MET A 1 12.95 12.16 39.13
C MET A 1 12.97 11.62 37.70
N THR A 2 13.00 10.29 37.57
CA THR A 2 12.97 9.60 36.28
C THR A 2 11.52 9.51 35.85
N THR A 3 11.17 10.19 34.76
CA THR A 3 9.88 10.02 34.08
C THR A 3 9.78 8.56 33.62
N LEU A 4 9.05 7.75 34.39
CA LEU A 4 8.60 6.44 33.93
C LEU A 4 7.61 6.71 32.79
N GLU A 5 8.09 6.65 31.55
CA GLU A 5 7.21 6.58 30.38
C GLU A 5 6.40 5.29 30.51
N GLY A 6 5.18 5.41 31.04
CA GLY A 6 4.25 4.29 31.10
C GLY A 6 3.91 3.83 29.68
N PRO A 7 3.75 2.51 29.45
CA PRO A 7 3.38 2.00 28.14
C PRO A 7 2.06 2.63 27.67
N MET A 8 1.99 2.99 26.38
CA MET A 8 0.81 3.58 25.74
C MET A 8 -0.47 2.79 26.02
N THR A 9 -1.57 3.48 26.36
CA THR A 9 -2.85 2.86 26.72
C THR A 9 -3.55 2.24 25.51
N GLN A 10 -4.49 1.31 25.74
CA GLN A 10 -5.33 0.71 24.69
C GLN A 10 -6.08 1.77 23.85
N VAL A 11 -6.63 2.79 24.51
CA VAL A 11 -7.33 3.90 23.85
C VAL A 11 -6.38 4.69 22.94
N GLN A 12 -5.17 4.99 23.41
CA GLN A 12 -4.15 5.67 22.61
C GLN A 12 -3.72 4.82 21.41
N LEU A 13 -3.48 3.51 21.60
CA LEU A 13 -3.17 2.58 20.51
C LEU A 13 -4.30 2.53 19.49
N SER A 14 -5.57 2.55 19.92
CA SER A 14 -6.71 2.56 19.01
C SER A 14 -6.71 3.81 18.12
N LYS A 15 -6.48 4.99 18.72
CA LYS A 15 -6.41 6.25 17.99
C LYS A 15 -5.25 6.27 16.99
N VAL A 16 -4.07 5.81 17.39
CA VAL A 16 -2.90 5.74 16.51
C VAL A 16 -3.16 4.75 15.37
N TRP A 17 -3.71 3.57 15.67
CA TRP A 17 -4.09 2.59 14.64
C TRP A 17 -5.08 3.18 13.65
N PHE A 18 -6.11 3.87 14.14
CA PHE A 18 -7.09 4.51 13.28
C PHE A 18 -6.47 5.54 12.35
N VAL A 19 -5.66 6.47 12.87
CA VAL A 19 -5.02 7.51 12.06
C VAL A 19 -4.15 6.90 10.96
N VAL A 20 -3.30 5.92 11.30
CA VAL A 20 -2.42 5.27 10.33
C VAL A 20 -3.23 4.48 9.30
N SER A 21 -4.27 3.78 9.72
CA SER A 21 -5.10 2.96 8.81
C SER A 21 -6.03 3.81 7.95
N ALA A 22 -6.51 4.95 8.46
CA ALA A 22 -7.27 5.92 7.69
C ALA A 22 -6.38 6.60 6.64
N ALA A 23 -5.13 6.93 6.99
CA ALA A 23 -4.15 7.43 6.03
C ALA A 23 -3.84 6.38 4.94
N LEU A 24 -3.65 5.12 5.34
CA LEU A 24 -3.49 3.99 4.40
C LEU A 24 -4.67 3.88 3.45
N LEU A 25 -5.90 3.84 3.98
CA LEU A 25 -7.11 3.73 3.19
C LEU A 25 -7.29 4.93 2.26
N TYR A 26 -7.08 6.13 2.76
CA TYR A 26 -7.14 7.36 1.97
C TYR A 26 -6.15 7.30 0.81
N TYR A 27 -4.89 6.95 1.07
CA TYR A 27 -3.86 6.87 0.03
C TYR A 27 -4.18 5.79 -1.00
N ALA A 28 -4.63 4.62 -0.53
CA ALA A 28 -5.02 3.50 -1.37
C ALA A 28 -6.19 3.87 -2.30
N LEU A 29 -7.26 4.47 -1.78
CA LEU A 29 -8.42 4.85 -2.59
C LEU A 29 -8.09 5.95 -3.59
N ASN A 30 -7.37 6.99 -3.20
CA ASN A 30 -6.98 8.05 -4.11
C ASN A 30 -6.09 7.52 -5.24
N SER A 31 -5.07 6.72 -4.90
CA SER A 31 -4.19 6.13 -5.89
C SER A 31 -4.92 5.16 -6.81
N TRP A 32 -5.95 4.46 -6.31
CA TRP A 32 -6.80 3.60 -7.13
C TRP A 32 -7.65 4.38 -8.13
N ILE A 33 -8.18 5.54 -7.74
CA ILE A 33 -8.92 6.40 -8.67
C ILE A 33 -7.98 6.92 -9.78
N VAL A 34 -6.79 7.41 -9.41
CA VAL A 34 -5.78 7.88 -10.39
C VAL A 34 -5.31 6.74 -11.29
N ALA A 35 -5.07 5.55 -10.73
CA ALA A 35 -4.66 4.39 -11.50
C ALA A 35 -5.77 3.85 -12.44
N GLN A 36 -7.02 4.31 -12.31
CA GLN A 36 -8.09 4.05 -13.28
C GLN A 36 -8.23 5.14 -14.35
N GLY A 37 -7.42 6.21 -14.29
CA GLY A 37 -7.55 7.38 -15.16
C GLY A 37 -8.57 8.41 -14.65
N GLY A 38 -9.04 8.27 -13.41
CA GLY A 38 -9.87 9.28 -12.76
C GLY A 38 -9.04 10.47 -12.25
N ASN A 39 -9.73 11.60 -12.03
CA ASN A 39 -9.12 12.74 -11.34
C ASN A 39 -9.16 12.50 -9.83
N GLU A 40 -8.16 13.04 -9.14
CA GLU A 40 -8.06 12.97 -7.68
C GLU A 40 -9.27 13.62 -7.02
N VAL A 41 -9.89 12.92 -6.06
CA VAL A 41 -11.21 13.29 -5.52
C VAL A 41 -11.12 14.34 -4.39
N PHE A 42 -9.92 14.76 -3.97
CA PHE A 42 -9.76 15.64 -2.81
C PHE A 42 -8.88 16.88 -3.03
N GLY A 43 -8.58 17.26 -4.28
CA GLY A 43 -7.79 18.47 -4.59
C GLY A 43 -6.34 18.47 -4.08
N ALA A 44 -5.93 17.46 -3.31
CA ALA A 44 -4.60 17.24 -2.81
C ALA A 44 -3.83 16.38 -3.83
N LYS A 45 -3.12 17.05 -4.76
CA LYS A 45 -2.24 16.44 -5.78
C LYS A 45 -1.37 15.34 -5.15
N LEU A 46 -1.81 14.09 -5.23
CA LEU A 46 -1.09 12.92 -4.76
C LEU A 46 -0.06 12.54 -5.81
N VAL A 47 1.03 13.29 -5.76
CA VAL A 47 2.38 13.04 -6.31
C VAL A 47 2.46 12.91 -7.84
N LEU A 48 1.59 12.17 -8.53
CA LEU A 48 1.67 11.89 -9.96
C LEU A 48 0.28 11.68 -10.59
N SER A 49 -0.05 12.44 -11.64
CA SER A 49 -1.30 12.29 -12.42
C SER A 49 -1.29 11.09 -13.38
N GLN A 50 -0.19 10.35 -13.41
CA GLN A 50 0.04 9.30 -14.39
C GLN A 50 -0.20 7.92 -13.79
N ARG A 51 -0.95 7.08 -14.51
CA ARG A 51 -1.45 5.77 -14.06
C ARG A 51 -0.39 4.87 -13.43
N VAL A 52 0.65 4.51 -14.19
CA VAL A 52 1.67 3.54 -13.76
C VAL A 52 2.60 4.12 -12.68
N PRO A 53 3.12 5.36 -12.80
CA PRO A 53 3.92 5.99 -11.75
C PRO A 53 3.14 6.16 -10.44
N ALA A 54 1.84 6.51 -10.50
CA ALA A 54 0.98 6.58 -9.33
C ALA A 54 0.86 5.20 -8.64
N ALA A 55 0.66 4.13 -9.42
CA ALA A 55 0.61 2.77 -8.89
C ALA A 55 1.94 2.34 -8.23
N MET A 56 3.09 2.72 -8.81
CA MET A 56 4.41 2.43 -8.22
C MET A 56 4.59 3.09 -6.85
N ILE A 57 4.33 4.40 -6.76
CA ILE A 57 4.43 5.13 -5.49
C ILE A 57 3.40 4.61 -4.49
N ALA A 58 2.20 4.26 -4.94
CA ALA A 58 1.17 3.68 -4.08
C ALA A 58 1.59 2.34 -3.47
N ILE A 59 2.26 1.45 -4.22
CA ILE A 59 2.80 0.20 -3.65
C ILE A 59 3.76 0.52 -2.49
N LEU A 60 4.67 1.47 -2.67
CA LEU A 60 5.63 1.86 -1.63
C LEU A 60 4.92 2.41 -0.38
N VAL A 61 4.11 3.46 -0.55
CA VAL A 61 3.46 4.17 0.57
C VAL A 61 2.47 3.26 1.28
N CYS A 62 1.62 2.54 0.55
CA CYS A 62 0.65 1.62 1.13
C CYS A 62 1.34 0.46 1.86
N SER A 63 2.47 -0.07 1.36
CA SER A 63 3.17 -1.15 2.07
C SER A 63 3.74 -0.67 3.41
N VAL A 64 4.35 0.51 3.47
CA VAL A 64 4.88 1.08 4.72
C VAL A 64 3.75 1.32 5.73
N LEU A 65 2.67 1.97 5.28
CA LEU A 65 1.52 2.24 6.14
C LEU A 65 0.80 0.96 6.58
N ALA A 66 0.73 -0.06 5.72
CA ALA A 66 0.17 -1.37 6.07
C ALA A 66 1.02 -2.10 7.12
N ILE A 67 2.35 -2.04 7.03
CA ILE A 67 3.26 -2.58 8.06
C ILE A 67 3.02 -1.86 9.39
N ALA A 68 3.02 -0.52 9.37
CA ALA A 68 2.81 0.28 10.58
C ALA A 68 1.44 0.01 11.23
N SER A 69 0.36 0.07 10.43
CA SER A 69 -1.00 -0.25 10.88
C SER A 69 -1.08 -1.67 11.45
N SER A 70 -0.52 -2.66 10.76
CA SER A 70 -0.55 -4.06 11.22
C SER A 70 0.25 -4.26 12.49
N ALA A 71 1.39 -3.58 12.65
CA ALA A 71 2.19 -3.66 13.87
C ALA A 71 1.44 -3.07 15.08
N ILE A 72 0.80 -1.91 14.91
CA ILE A 72 -0.01 -1.29 15.97
C ILE A 72 -1.24 -2.16 16.30
N GLY A 73 -1.94 -2.67 15.27
CA GLY A 73 -3.09 -3.55 15.42
C GLY A 73 -2.72 -4.87 16.12
N LEU A 74 -1.57 -5.44 15.79
CA LEU A 74 -1.03 -6.63 16.46
C LEU A 74 -0.73 -6.36 17.95
N LEU A 75 -0.13 -5.21 18.27
CA LEU A 75 0.11 -4.81 19.67
C LEU A 75 -1.20 -4.60 20.43
N TYR A 76 -2.19 -3.97 19.80
CA TYR A 76 -3.52 -3.80 20.36
C TYR A 76 -4.18 -5.16 20.63
N ALA A 77 -4.22 -6.04 19.62
CA ALA A 77 -4.84 -7.35 19.68
C ALA A 77 -4.23 -8.26 20.75
N ARG A 78 -2.89 -8.24 20.91
CA ARG A 78 -2.18 -9.02 21.94
C ARG A 78 -2.47 -8.57 23.37
N ARG A 79 -2.88 -7.31 23.54
CA ARG A 79 -3.24 -6.72 24.83
C ARG A 79 -4.76 -6.71 25.05
N GLY A 80 -5.54 -7.13 24.04
CA GLY A 80 -7.00 -7.22 24.10
C GLY A 80 -7.48 -8.44 24.89
N GLY A 81 -8.79 -8.58 25.00
CA GLY A 81 -9.41 -9.67 25.74
C GLY A 81 -9.43 -11.02 25.00
N THR A 82 -10.19 -11.99 25.51
CA THR A 82 -10.19 -13.35 24.97
C THR A 82 -11.00 -13.48 23.70
N GLN A 83 -11.98 -12.61 23.47
CA GLN A 83 -12.87 -12.67 22.31
C GLN A 83 -12.35 -11.80 21.15
N TRP A 84 -12.54 -12.24 19.91
CA TRP A 84 -11.99 -11.55 18.72
C TRP A 84 -12.42 -10.07 18.62
N HIS A 85 -13.65 -9.74 18.99
CA HIS A 85 -14.18 -8.38 18.93
C HIS A 85 -13.62 -7.45 20.01
N GLU A 86 -12.94 -7.98 21.02
CA GLU A 86 -12.20 -7.20 22.02
C GLU A 86 -10.77 -6.89 21.56
N ARG A 87 -10.31 -7.56 20.50
CA ARG A 87 -8.96 -7.43 19.94
C ARG A 87 -8.88 -6.50 18.75
N ILE A 88 -10.00 -5.87 18.37
CA ILE A 88 -10.05 -4.89 17.28
C ILE A 88 -10.14 -3.48 17.90
N PRO A 89 -9.34 -2.52 17.42
CA PRO A 89 -9.43 -1.11 17.79
C PRO A 89 -10.83 -0.52 17.58
N ILE A 90 -11.40 0.09 18.63
CA ILE A 90 -12.65 0.86 18.51
C ILE A 90 -12.35 2.22 17.90
N VAL A 91 -13.00 2.52 16.78
CA VAL A 91 -12.82 3.73 15.99
C VAL A 91 -14.09 4.59 16.05
N GLY A 92 -13.97 5.91 15.98
CA GLY A 92 -15.10 6.83 15.72
C GLY A 92 -16.17 6.97 16.81
N PHE A 93 -16.19 6.08 17.79
CA PHE A 93 -17.16 6.07 18.89
C PHE A 93 -16.44 5.93 20.23
N GLU A 94 -16.97 6.59 21.25
CA GLU A 94 -16.38 6.57 22.60
C GLU A 94 -16.71 5.27 23.34
N GLU A 95 -17.93 4.74 23.17
CA GLU A 95 -18.35 3.48 23.78
C GLU A 95 -19.29 2.69 22.86
N ILE A 96 -18.79 1.59 22.30
CA ILE A 96 -19.60 0.57 21.63
C ILE A 96 -19.56 -0.70 22.47
N LYS A 97 -20.73 -1.31 22.72
CA LYS A 97 -20.81 -2.67 23.25
C LYS A 97 -20.35 -3.67 22.18
N THR A 98 -19.04 -3.95 22.12
CA THR A 98 -18.42 -4.80 21.08
C THR A 98 -18.95 -6.24 21.07
N GLY A 99 -19.50 -6.72 22.18
CA GLY A 99 -20.15 -8.03 22.28
C GLY A 99 -21.55 -8.12 21.65
N SER A 100 -22.19 -7.00 21.31
CA SER A 100 -23.50 -7.02 20.63
C SER A 100 -23.35 -7.40 19.15
N ASN A 101 -24.44 -7.84 18.51
CA ASN A 101 -24.42 -8.16 17.07
C ASN A 101 -24.01 -6.94 16.23
N GLU A 102 -24.54 -5.77 16.56
CA GLU A 102 -24.20 -4.50 15.88
C GLU A 102 -22.72 -4.13 16.08
N GLY A 103 -22.21 -4.27 17.32
CA GLY A 103 -20.81 -4.01 17.64
C GLY A 103 -19.86 -4.94 16.86
N ARG A 104 -20.21 -6.22 16.75
CA ARG A 104 -19.44 -7.20 15.97
C ARG A 104 -19.42 -6.86 14.48
N VAL A 105 -20.57 -6.53 13.89
CA VAL A 105 -20.66 -6.14 12.48
C VAL A 105 -19.85 -4.86 12.22
N TYR A 106 -19.94 -3.89 13.12
CA TYR A 106 -19.16 -2.66 13.05
C TYR A 106 -17.64 -2.94 13.06
N GLN A 107 -17.16 -3.71 14.03
CA GLN A 107 -15.74 -4.05 14.17
C GLN A 107 -15.21 -4.83 12.97
N ALA A 108 -15.96 -5.81 12.48
CA ALA A 108 -15.61 -6.56 11.27
C ALA A 108 -15.54 -5.64 10.04
N THR A 109 -16.50 -4.72 9.91
CA THR A 109 -16.53 -3.74 8.81
C THR A 109 -15.33 -2.80 8.87
N MET A 110 -15.01 -2.25 10.04
CA MET A 110 -13.85 -1.38 10.21
C MET A 110 -12.53 -2.11 9.92
N LEU A 111 -12.37 -3.35 10.40
CA LEU A 111 -11.20 -4.16 10.09
C LEU A 111 -11.09 -4.44 8.57
N ALA A 112 -12.21 -4.80 7.94
CA ALA A 112 -12.25 -5.05 6.49
C ALA A 112 -11.90 -3.79 5.68
N LEU A 113 -12.44 -2.63 6.04
CA LEU A 113 -12.19 -1.36 5.34
C LEU A 113 -10.78 -0.83 5.59
N LEU A 114 -10.33 -0.79 6.85
CA LEU A 114 -9.08 -0.15 7.22
C LEU A 114 -7.85 -1.06 7.03
N SER A 115 -8.03 -2.38 7.02
CA SER A 115 -6.94 -3.34 6.82
C SER A 115 -7.09 -4.22 5.59
N GLY A 116 -8.30 -4.57 5.15
CA GLY A 116 -8.51 -5.47 4.01
C GLY A 116 -8.50 -4.74 2.66
N LEU A 117 -9.32 -3.69 2.54
CA LEU A 117 -9.50 -2.93 1.29
C LEU A 117 -8.19 -2.35 0.71
N PRO A 118 -7.22 -1.85 1.52
CA PRO A 118 -5.94 -1.41 0.99
C PRO A 118 -5.14 -2.51 0.28
N PHE A 119 -5.24 -3.77 0.71
CA PHE A 119 -4.58 -4.88 0.03
C PHE A 119 -5.24 -5.23 -1.30
N ILE A 120 -6.56 -5.07 -1.42
CA ILE A 120 -7.26 -5.19 -2.70
C ILE A 120 -6.77 -4.11 -3.67
N ALA A 121 -6.61 -2.88 -3.18
CA ALA A 121 -6.02 -1.78 -3.97
C ALA A 121 -4.58 -2.10 -4.41
N MET A 122 -3.76 -2.65 -3.50
CA MET A 122 -2.39 -3.06 -3.84
C MET A 122 -2.32 -4.15 -4.91
N ILE A 123 -3.24 -5.12 -4.91
CA ILE A 123 -3.33 -6.12 -5.99
C ILE A 123 -3.58 -5.42 -7.33
N TYR A 124 -4.47 -4.43 -7.36
CA TYR A 124 -4.71 -3.62 -8.56
C TYR A 124 -3.47 -2.84 -8.99
N PHE A 125 -2.73 -2.24 -8.07
CA PHE A 125 -1.48 -1.53 -8.38
C PHE A 125 -0.42 -2.45 -8.97
N TRP A 126 -0.23 -3.64 -8.39
CA TRP A 126 0.67 -4.65 -8.93
C TRP A 126 0.25 -5.10 -10.32
N HIS A 127 -1.04 -5.33 -10.55
CA HIS A 127 -1.54 -5.66 -11.88
C HIS A 127 -1.27 -4.54 -12.89
N SER A 128 -1.49 -3.28 -12.52
CA SER A 128 -1.19 -2.12 -13.37
C SER A 128 0.30 -1.98 -13.67
N LEU A 129 1.18 -2.33 -12.72
CA LEU A 129 2.62 -2.28 -12.89
C LEU A 129 3.14 -3.41 -13.79
N LEU A 130 2.64 -4.64 -13.58
CA LEU A 130 3.07 -5.83 -14.34
C LEU A 130 2.60 -5.81 -15.80
N THR A 131 1.49 -5.12 -16.09
CA THR A 131 0.96 -4.96 -17.45
C THR A 131 1.55 -3.78 -18.19
N ALA A 132 2.27 -2.89 -17.50
CA ALA A 132 2.91 -1.73 -18.10
C ALA A 132 4.03 -2.13 -19.06
N LYS A 133 4.17 -1.37 -20.15
CA LYS A 133 5.25 -1.56 -21.12
C LYS A 133 6.48 -0.78 -20.64
N VAL A 134 7.62 -1.46 -20.55
CA VAL A 134 8.92 -0.86 -20.22
C VAL A 134 9.75 -0.79 -21.49
N MET A 135 10.31 0.38 -21.78
CA MET A 135 11.16 0.62 -22.95
C MET A 135 12.56 1.03 -22.51
N ALA A 136 13.56 0.67 -23.31
CA ALA A 136 14.92 1.15 -23.14
C ALA A 136 14.98 2.68 -23.36
N SER A 137 15.85 3.37 -22.62
CA SER A 137 16.07 4.81 -22.77
C SER A 137 16.99 5.15 -23.95
N ASP A 138 17.65 4.16 -24.55
CA ASP A 138 18.58 4.28 -25.68
C ASP A 138 17.92 4.60 -27.05
N GLY A 139 16.65 5.03 -27.04
CA GLY A 139 15.88 5.32 -28.25
C GLY A 139 15.50 4.09 -29.07
N SER A 140 15.91 2.88 -28.64
CA SER A 140 15.43 1.65 -29.25
C SER A 140 14.01 1.37 -28.78
N GLU A 141 13.09 1.09 -29.72
CA GLU A 141 11.70 0.71 -29.41
C GLU A 141 11.59 -0.68 -28.73
N LYS A 142 12.68 -1.17 -28.13
CA LYS A 142 12.76 -2.51 -27.55
C LYS A 142 12.01 -2.54 -26.22
N LEU A 143 11.00 -3.38 -26.19
CA LEU A 143 10.28 -3.76 -24.99
C LEU A 143 11.18 -4.61 -24.10
N ILE A 144 11.42 -4.14 -22.88
CA ILE A 144 12.14 -4.87 -21.84
C ILE A 144 11.10 -5.40 -20.84
N GLY A 145 11.32 -6.61 -20.30
CA GLY A 145 10.50 -7.12 -19.21
C GLY A 145 10.77 -6.36 -17.90
N LEU A 146 9.74 -6.12 -17.10
CA LEU A 146 9.87 -5.47 -15.78
C LEU A 146 10.88 -6.18 -14.86
N TRP A 147 10.94 -7.51 -14.96
CA TRP A 147 11.81 -8.39 -14.16
C TRP A 147 13.14 -8.71 -14.84
N ASN A 148 13.55 -7.94 -15.85
CA ASN A 148 14.80 -8.23 -16.55
C ASN A 148 16.02 -7.97 -15.63
N LEU A 149 16.61 -9.05 -15.12
CA LEU A 149 17.80 -9.04 -14.26
C LEU A 149 19.11 -8.91 -15.06
N ASP A 150 19.10 -9.05 -16.38
CA ASP A 150 20.29 -8.83 -17.22
C ASP A 150 20.76 -7.37 -17.15
N TRP A 151 19.85 -6.46 -16.76
CA TRP A 151 20.14 -5.06 -16.50
C TRP A 151 21.06 -4.83 -15.30
N LEU A 152 20.95 -5.66 -14.25
CA LEU A 152 21.80 -5.60 -13.05
C LEU A 152 23.26 -5.94 -13.37
N TRP A 153 23.47 -6.89 -14.29
CA TRP A 153 24.79 -7.40 -14.63
C TRP A 153 25.47 -6.64 -15.77
N SER A 154 24.72 -5.86 -16.55
CA SER A 154 25.24 -5.15 -17.72
C SER A 154 25.85 -3.77 -17.43
N LEU A 155 26.01 -3.36 -16.16
CA LEU A 155 26.59 -2.06 -15.75
C LEU A 155 25.90 -0.83 -16.39
N ARG A 156 24.74 -0.99 -17.04
CA ARG A 156 23.87 0.09 -17.57
C ARG A 156 23.06 0.80 -16.47
N LEU A 157 23.65 0.97 -15.29
CA LEU A 157 23.04 1.75 -14.20
C LEU A 157 22.90 3.25 -14.54
N SER A 158 23.66 3.73 -15.54
CA SER A 158 23.67 5.13 -15.96
C SER A 158 22.53 5.53 -16.90
N ASP A 159 21.70 4.60 -17.37
CA ASP A 159 20.65 4.88 -18.36
C ASP A 159 19.34 4.17 -17.97
N PRO A 160 18.47 4.74 -17.12
CA PRO A 160 17.31 4.04 -16.56
C PRO A 160 16.23 3.74 -17.62
N ALA A 161 15.55 2.60 -17.51
CA ALA A 161 14.45 2.26 -18.41
C ALA A 161 13.23 3.15 -18.16
N ARG A 162 12.38 3.34 -19.18
CA ARG A 162 11.17 4.16 -19.10
C ARG A 162 9.94 3.27 -19.04
N ILE A 163 9.10 3.44 -18.02
CA ILE A 163 7.79 2.80 -17.96
C ILE A 163 6.76 3.70 -18.61
N CYS A 164 6.06 3.21 -19.63
CA CYS A 164 5.13 4.01 -20.41
C CYS A 164 3.74 3.98 -19.77
N THR A 165 3.14 5.16 -19.57
CA THR A 165 1.74 5.24 -19.12
C THR A 165 0.77 5.09 -20.27
N ASN A 166 1.08 5.72 -21.41
CA ASN A 166 0.34 5.54 -22.66
C ASN A 166 1.33 5.12 -23.76
N PHE A 167 1.16 3.89 -24.25
CA PHE A 167 1.95 3.35 -25.35
C PHE A 167 1.22 3.57 -26.68
N ALA A 168 1.84 4.31 -27.60
CA ALA A 168 1.31 4.55 -28.94
C ALA A 168 2.30 4.01 -30.00
N ALA A 169 2.02 2.81 -30.50
CA ALA A 169 2.85 2.17 -31.52
C ALA A 169 2.92 3.02 -32.80
N GLY A 170 4.12 3.19 -33.36
CA GLY A 170 4.33 3.89 -34.64
C GLY A 170 4.39 5.42 -34.56
N THR A 171 4.57 5.99 -33.37
CA THR A 171 4.80 7.43 -33.17
C THR A 171 6.28 7.72 -32.86
N HIS A 172 6.75 8.94 -33.15
CA HIS A 172 8.16 9.33 -32.93
C HIS A 172 8.58 9.29 -31.45
N ASP A 173 7.62 9.36 -30.51
CA ASP A 173 7.83 9.03 -29.10
C ASP A 173 6.69 8.11 -28.63
N PRO A 174 6.88 6.78 -28.67
CA PRO A 174 5.84 5.80 -28.34
C PRO A 174 5.49 5.80 -26.85
N CYS A 175 6.21 6.54 -26.00
CA CYS A 175 6.11 6.50 -24.56
C CYS A 175 5.77 7.90 -23.99
N SER A 176 4.48 8.26 -24.03
CA SER A 176 4.04 9.52 -23.40
C SER A 176 3.78 9.32 -21.91
N GLY A 177 4.24 10.29 -21.10
CA GLY A 177 4.15 10.23 -19.64
C GLY A 177 4.92 9.05 -19.06
N SER A 178 6.25 9.13 -19.05
CA SER A 178 7.10 8.05 -18.54
C SER A 178 7.63 8.35 -17.15
N ALA A 179 7.78 7.31 -16.33
CA ALA A 179 8.69 7.35 -15.18
C ALA A 179 9.92 6.49 -15.46
N THR A 180 11.05 6.88 -14.87
CA THR A 180 12.27 6.08 -14.88
C THR A 180 12.14 4.95 -13.87
N ILE A 181 12.49 3.74 -14.29
CA ILE A 181 12.52 2.55 -13.44
C ILE A 181 13.83 1.81 -13.67
N LEU A 182 14.37 1.19 -12.62
CA LEU A 182 15.44 0.21 -12.71
C LEU A 182 14.82 -1.19 -12.79
N PRO A 183 14.77 -1.82 -13.99
CA PRO A 183 14.19 -3.14 -14.15
C PRO A 183 14.87 -4.16 -13.22
N GLY A 184 14.08 -5.09 -12.70
CA GLY A 184 14.54 -6.07 -11.72
C GLY A 184 14.68 -5.49 -10.30
N VAL A 185 15.50 -4.47 -10.08
CA VAL A 185 15.85 -3.96 -8.73
C VAL A 185 14.65 -3.33 -8.02
N GLU A 186 14.05 -2.29 -8.60
CA GLU A 186 12.94 -1.58 -7.96
C GLU A 186 11.70 -2.47 -7.79
N PRO A 187 11.28 -3.26 -8.81
CA PRO A 187 10.20 -4.24 -8.64
C PRO A 187 10.49 -5.28 -7.56
N ALA A 188 11.74 -5.77 -7.43
CA ALA A 188 12.12 -6.70 -6.38
C ALA A 188 12.02 -6.06 -5.00
N LEU A 189 12.51 -4.84 -4.82
CA LEU A 189 12.39 -4.10 -3.56
C LEU A 189 10.93 -3.88 -3.18
N PHE A 190 10.08 -3.48 -4.13
CA PHE A 190 8.65 -3.30 -3.91
C PHE A 190 7.97 -4.62 -3.55
N ALA A 191 8.36 -5.73 -4.19
CA ALA A 191 7.82 -7.06 -3.89
C ALA A 191 8.23 -7.54 -2.50
N CYS A 192 9.50 -7.36 -2.11
CA CYS A 192 9.97 -7.66 -0.76
C CYS A 192 9.20 -6.85 0.28
N LEU A 193 9.03 -5.54 0.07
CA LEU A 193 8.29 -4.68 0.99
C LEU A 193 6.80 -5.09 1.08
N THR A 194 6.18 -5.40 -0.05
CA THR A 194 4.79 -5.91 -0.11
C THR A 194 4.66 -7.24 0.64
N LEU A 195 5.64 -8.13 0.51
CA LEU A 195 5.66 -9.41 1.22
C LEU A 195 5.74 -9.21 2.74
N VAL A 196 6.59 -8.29 3.20
CA VAL A 196 6.66 -7.92 4.63
C VAL A 196 5.31 -7.37 5.11
N ALA A 197 4.68 -6.49 4.32
CA ALA A 197 3.34 -5.98 4.63
C ALA A 197 2.29 -7.09 4.73
N LEU A 198 2.31 -8.05 3.80
CA LEU A 198 1.41 -9.20 3.80
C LEU A 198 1.63 -10.09 5.04
N ILE A 199 2.88 -10.38 5.40
CA ILE A 199 3.21 -11.16 6.60
C ILE A 199 2.69 -10.42 7.85
N ALA A 200 2.91 -9.11 7.94
CA ALA A 200 2.45 -8.30 9.06
C ALA A 200 0.92 -8.33 9.19
N VAL A 201 0.18 -8.19 8.08
CA VAL A 201 -1.29 -8.22 8.10
C VAL A 201 -1.80 -9.61 8.50
N ILE A 202 -1.18 -10.68 7.99
CA ILE A 202 -1.55 -12.06 8.35
C ILE A 202 -1.33 -12.29 9.85
N GLN A 203 -0.21 -11.82 10.40
CA GLN A 203 0.06 -11.92 11.84
C GLN A 203 -0.95 -11.13 12.67
N HIS A 204 -1.29 -9.92 12.25
CA HIS A 204 -2.31 -9.09 12.88
C HIS A 204 -3.68 -9.81 12.88
N TRP A 205 -4.16 -10.27 11.73
CA TRP A 205 -5.45 -10.95 11.61
C TRP A 205 -5.48 -12.26 12.40
N ARG A 206 -4.38 -13.02 12.42
CA ARG A 206 -4.27 -14.22 13.28
C ARG A 206 -4.34 -13.86 14.76
N ALA A 207 -3.79 -12.73 15.19
CA ALA A 207 -3.88 -12.31 16.59
C ALA A 207 -5.31 -11.86 16.96
N VAL A 208 -6.05 -11.30 16.01
CA VAL A 208 -7.47 -10.95 16.20
C VAL A 208 -8.35 -12.20 16.28
N LEU A 209 -8.10 -13.20 15.43
CA LEU A 209 -8.97 -14.39 15.31
C LEU A 209 -8.67 -15.54 16.29
N ARG A 210 -7.49 -15.55 16.91
CA ARG A 210 -7.18 -16.47 18.03
C ARG A 210 -8.01 -16.14 19.27
#